data_AF-A0A142W0H7-F1
#
_entry.id   AF-A0A142W0H7-F1
#
_cell.length_a   1.000
_cell.length_b   1.000
_cell.length_c   1.000
_cell.angle_alpha   90.00
_cell.angle_beta   90.00
_cell.angle_gamma   90.00
#
_symmetry.space_group_name_H-M   'P 1'
#
loop_
_entity.id
_entity.type
_entity.pdbx_description
1 polymer ?
#
loop_
_entity_poly.entity_id
_entity_poly.type
_entity_poly.pdbx_seq_one_letter_code
_entity_poly.pdbx_strand_id
1 'polypeptide(L)'
;MPAQKPTPPPTSASASDPHGFGGVSHGYAPDGPPSTPPPVPLEDIVRDLVDDAKQTVQAELALLEARGALASHGVKWASAWGFVAACALLVALLAVAFGAILVLAPHVGPLLATLIVVAALIGLAGFAGWRAKRSAGDVKLALRSDLSPQGSDD
;
A
#
# COMPACT_ATOMS: atom_id res chain seq x y z
N MET A 1 26.49 28.33 71.78
CA MET A 1 26.79 29.48 70.91
C MET A 1 25.52 30.28 70.70
N PRO A 2 25.47 31.57 71.07
CA PRO A 2 24.31 32.44 70.86
C PRO A 2 24.47 33.27 69.56
N ALA A 3 23.38 33.46 68.81
CA ALA A 3 23.12 34.48 67.76
C ALA A 3 22.04 33.90 66.82
N GLN A 4 20.97 34.55 66.36
CA GLN A 4 20.58 35.96 66.26
C GLN A 4 19.07 35.99 65.94
N LYS A 5 18.28 36.89 66.53
CA LYS A 5 16.88 37.16 66.12
C LYS A 5 16.87 38.29 65.08
N PRO A 6 16.09 38.19 64.01
CA PRO A 6 15.64 39.38 63.27
C PRO A 6 14.11 39.57 63.30
N THR A 7 13.68 40.83 63.42
CA THR A 7 12.32 41.38 63.32
C THR A 7 11.88 41.67 61.86
N PRO A 8 10.57 41.88 61.54
CA PRO A 8 9.97 42.02 60.18
C PRO A 8 9.76 43.51 59.76
N PRO A 9 9.03 43.91 58.65
CA PRO A 9 8.86 43.45 57.24
C PRO A 9 9.23 44.59 56.21
N PRO A 10 8.92 44.53 54.89
CA PRO A 10 7.61 44.99 54.39
C PRO A 10 6.97 44.14 53.27
N THR A 11 5.64 44.26 53.20
CA THR A 11 4.70 43.81 52.17
C THR A 11 5.17 44.05 50.74
N SER A 12 5.13 43.01 49.91
CA SER A 12 4.93 43.12 48.46
C SER A 12 4.02 41.98 48.02
N ALA A 13 2.88 42.35 47.45
CA ALA A 13 1.86 41.47 46.90
C ALA A 13 2.42 40.52 45.84
N SER A 14 1.91 39.29 45.79
CA SER A 14 1.68 38.62 44.51
C SER A 14 0.47 37.71 44.66
N ALA A 15 -0.63 38.19 44.10
CA ALA A 15 -1.89 37.51 44.02
C ALA A 15 -1.75 36.21 43.20
N SER A 16 -2.50 35.19 43.62
CA SER A 16 -3.17 34.18 42.79
C SER A 16 -2.42 33.64 41.56
N ASP A 17 -1.95 32.40 41.67
CA ASP A 17 -1.68 31.56 40.49
C ASP A 17 -2.51 30.26 40.58
N PRO A 18 -3.72 30.21 39.99
CA PRO A 18 -4.47 28.98 39.79
C PRO A 18 -4.46 28.62 38.29
N HIS A 19 -3.29 28.53 37.66
CA HIS A 19 -3.17 27.91 36.33
C HIS A 19 -3.12 26.40 36.49
N GLY A 20 -4.26 25.73 36.26
CA GLY A 20 -4.34 24.29 36.47
C GLY A 20 -5.13 23.47 35.46
N PHE A 21 -6.00 24.03 34.61
CA PHE A 21 -6.70 23.26 33.57
C PHE A 21 -7.20 24.19 32.47
N GLY A 22 -6.44 24.37 31.38
CA GLY A 22 -6.87 25.30 30.32
C GLY A 22 -6.14 25.16 29.00
N GLY A 23 -5.68 23.96 28.65
CA GLY A 23 -4.75 23.80 27.53
C GLY A 23 -4.88 22.51 26.76
N VAL A 24 -6.10 22.12 26.36
CA VAL A 24 -6.26 21.25 25.18
C VAL A 24 -7.52 21.66 24.42
N SER A 25 -7.43 22.76 23.68
CA SER A 25 -8.25 22.97 22.49
C SER A 25 -7.31 23.05 21.29
N HIS A 26 -7.25 21.99 20.51
CA HIS A 26 -6.74 22.02 19.14
C HIS A 26 -7.92 21.89 18.17
N GLY A 27 -9.03 22.58 18.49
CA GLY A 27 -10.05 22.88 17.50
C GLY A 27 -9.70 24.24 16.91
N TYR A 28 -9.51 24.31 15.59
CA TYR A 28 -9.52 25.57 14.87
C TYR A 28 -10.87 26.24 15.13
N ALA A 29 -10.91 27.11 16.14
CA ALA A 29 -11.99 28.03 16.38
C ALA A 29 -11.43 29.40 16.00
N PRO A 30 -11.68 29.89 14.78
CA PRO A 30 -11.23 31.22 14.39
C PRO A 30 -11.89 32.24 15.33
N ASP A 31 -11.07 32.96 16.12
CA ASP A 31 -11.52 34.00 17.05
C ASP A 31 -11.95 35.24 16.24
N GLY A 32 -13.18 35.23 15.75
CA GLY A 32 -13.78 36.39 15.07
C GLY A 32 -15.22 36.13 14.64
N PRO A 33 -16.07 37.18 14.55
CA PRO A 33 -17.35 37.05 13.88
C PRO A 33 -17.10 36.51 12.46
N PRO A 34 -17.96 35.62 11.91
CA PRO A 34 -17.76 35.04 10.59
C PRO A 34 -17.58 36.17 9.58
N SER A 35 -16.34 36.36 9.12
CA SER A 35 -16.04 37.30 8.04
C SER A 35 -16.75 36.74 6.82
N THR A 36 -17.87 37.35 6.45
CA THR A 36 -18.57 36.99 5.23
C THR A 36 -17.58 37.23 4.10
N PRO A 37 -17.12 36.18 3.40
CA PRO A 37 -16.15 36.35 2.34
C PRO A 37 -16.74 37.35 1.34
N PRO A 38 -15.95 38.30 0.82
CA PRO A 38 -16.42 39.15 -0.27
C PRO A 38 -16.95 38.23 -1.39
N PRO A 39 -18.03 38.61 -2.09
CA PRO A 39 -18.62 37.78 -3.13
C PRO A 39 -17.58 37.54 -4.23
N VAL A 40 -16.90 36.40 -4.13
CA VAL A 40 -15.94 35.91 -5.10
C VAL A 40 -16.73 35.37 -6.30
N PRO A 41 -16.31 35.71 -7.52
CA PRO A 41 -16.99 35.24 -8.70
C PRO A 41 -16.88 33.71 -8.78
N LEU A 42 -17.91 33.08 -9.35
CA LEU A 42 -18.04 31.63 -9.36
C LEU A 42 -16.88 30.95 -10.10
N GLU A 43 -16.31 31.63 -11.12
CA GLU A 43 -15.12 31.16 -11.83
C GLU A 43 -13.89 30.99 -10.93
N ASP A 44 -13.70 31.84 -9.93
CA ASP A 44 -12.55 31.76 -9.02
C ASP A 44 -12.72 30.60 -8.04
N ILE A 45 -13.95 30.36 -7.57
CA ILE A 45 -14.27 29.23 -6.68
C ILE A 45 -14.04 27.88 -7.39
N VAL A 46 -14.47 27.78 -8.66
CA VAL A 46 -14.27 26.56 -9.45
C VAL A 46 -12.78 26.34 -9.71
N ARG A 47 -12.02 27.41 -9.98
CA ARG A 47 -10.57 27.31 -10.17
C ARG A 47 -9.87 26.80 -8.91
N ASP A 48 -10.22 27.35 -7.75
CA ASP A 48 -9.62 26.93 -6.47
C ASP A 48 -9.94 25.46 -6.15
N LEU A 49 -11.15 24.98 -6.43
CA LEU A 49 -11.51 23.57 -6.23
C LEU A 49 -10.74 22.62 -7.17
N VAL A 50 -10.54 23.04 -8.42
CA VAL A 50 -9.74 22.25 -9.39
C VAL A 50 -8.29 22.20 -8.95
N ASP A 51 -7.74 23.31 -8.47
CA ASP A 51 -6.37 23.37 -7.98
C ASP A 51 -6.20 22.52 -6.71
N ASP A 52 -7.13 22.59 -5.75
CA ASP A 52 -7.11 21.76 -4.54
C ASP A 52 -7.25 20.27 -4.85
N ALA A 53 -8.13 19.90 -5.78
CA ALA A 53 -8.28 18.52 -6.26
C ALA A 53 -6.97 18.02 -6.92
N LYS A 54 -6.32 18.87 -7.70
CA LYS A 54 -5.04 18.55 -8.33
C LYS A 54 -3.92 18.41 -7.30
N GLN A 55 -3.93 19.19 -6.22
CA GLN A 55 -2.97 19.06 -5.12
C GLN A 55 -3.17 17.77 -4.34
N THR A 56 -4.43 17.39 -4.07
CA THR A 56 -4.73 16.12 -3.39
C THR A 56 -4.32 14.91 -4.22
N VAL A 57 -4.58 14.93 -5.53
CA VAL A 57 -4.13 13.86 -6.43
C VAL A 57 -2.60 13.76 -6.48
N GLN A 58 -1.89 14.89 -6.52
CA GLN A 58 -0.42 14.90 -6.49
C GLN A 58 0.14 14.34 -5.17
N ALA A 59 -0.52 14.61 -4.04
CA ALA A 59 -0.13 14.07 -2.74
C ALA A 59 -0.28 12.54 -2.67
N GLU A 60 -1.38 12.00 -3.20
CA GLU A 60 -1.60 10.55 -3.27
C GLU A 60 -0.63 9.86 -4.23
N LEU A 61 -0.34 10.48 -5.38
CA LEU A 61 0.68 9.97 -6.31
C LEU A 61 2.06 9.94 -5.65
N ALA A 62 2.43 10.96 -4.87
CA ALA A 62 3.68 10.96 -4.10
C ALA A 62 3.71 9.84 -3.04
N LEU A 63 2.56 9.51 -2.44
CA LEU A 63 2.42 8.40 -1.49
C LEU A 63 2.56 7.03 -2.18
N LEU A 64 1.96 6.87 -3.37
CA LEU A 64 2.11 5.69 -4.21
C LEU A 64 3.54 5.54 -4.70
N GLU A 65 4.22 6.63 -5.05
CA GLU A 65 5.61 6.63 -5.48
C GLU A 65 6.56 6.28 -4.32
N ALA A 66 6.31 6.79 -3.12
CA ALA A 66 7.04 6.39 -1.91
C ALA A 66 6.85 4.90 -1.58
N ARG A 67 5.60 4.40 -1.66
CA ARG A 67 5.32 2.96 -1.50
C ARG A 67 5.90 2.12 -2.63
N GLY A 68 5.91 2.63 -3.86
CA GLY A 68 6.53 2.01 -5.02
C GLY A 68 8.05 1.94 -4.89
N ALA A 69 8.69 2.97 -4.37
CA ALA A 69 10.12 3.02 -4.08
C ALA A 69 10.50 2.05 -2.94
N LEU A 70 9.67 1.93 -1.89
CA LEU A 70 9.86 0.93 -0.83
C LEU A 70 9.62 -0.51 -1.34
N ALA A 71 8.60 -0.72 -2.16
CA ALA A 71 8.37 -2.00 -2.84
C ALA A 71 9.54 -2.35 -3.75
N SER A 72 10.14 -1.37 -4.44
CA SER A 72 11.27 -1.61 -5.35
C SER A 72 12.50 -2.20 -4.66
N HIS A 73 12.74 -1.86 -3.39
CA HIS A 73 13.87 -2.42 -2.63
C HIS A 73 13.65 -3.88 -2.26
N GLY A 74 12.43 -4.27 -1.86
CA GLY A 74 12.07 -5.67 -1.61
C GLY A 74 11.94 -6.50 -2.90
N VAL A 75 11.48 -5.86 -3.99
CA VAL A 75 11.27 -6.51 -5.29
C VAL A 75 12.58 -7.00 -5.89
N LYS A 76 13.71 -6.29 -5.74
CA LYS A 76 14.98 -6.78 -6.27
C LYS A 76 15.38 -8.12 -5.65
N TRP A 77 15.31 -8.24 -4.33
CA TRP A 77 15.65 -9.49 -3.63
C TRP A 77 14.60 -10.58 -3.90
N ALA A 78 13.30 -10.25 -3.83
CA ALA A 78 12.22 -11.18 -4.16
C ALA A 78 12.29 -11.68 -5.62
N SER A 79 12.65 -10.81 -6.56
CA SER A 79 12.84 -11.17 -7.98
C SER A 79 14.06 -12.07 -8.19
N ALA A 80 15.14 -11.87 -7.42
CA ALA A 80 16.33 -12.71 -7.49
C ALA A 80 15.99 -14.13 -7.03
N TRP A 81 15.33 -14.27 -5.87
CA TRP A 81 14.89 -15.59 -5.39
C TRP A 81 13.80 -16.20 -6.27
N GLY A 82 12.89 -15.39 -6.81
CA GLY A 82 11.90 -15.83 -7.79
C GLY A 82 12.55 -16.38 -9.06
N PHE A 83 13.59 -15.73 -9.56
CA PHE A 83 14.35 -16.20 -10.73
C PHE A 83 15.09 -17.51 -10.43
N VAL A 84 15.75 -17.60 -9.27
CA VAL A 84 16.42 -18.85 -8.84
C VAL A 84 15.40 -19.99 -8.73
N ALA A 85 14.24 -19.74 -8.11
CA ALA A 85 13.18 -20.73 -8.00
C ALA A 85 12.62 -21.14 -9.37
N ALA A 86 12.46 -20.20 -10.31
CA ALA A 86 12.02 -20.49 -11.66
C ALA A 86 13.03 -21.36 -12.41
N CYS A 87 14.32 -21.05 -12.32
CA CYS A 87 15.38 -21.88 -12.89
C CYS A 87 15.40 -23.29 -12.28
N ALA A 88 15.30 -23.39 -10.94
CA ALA A 88 15.23 -24.67 -10.24
C ALA A 88 14.00 -25.49 -10.67
N LEU A 89 12.84 -24.83 -10.88
CA LEU A 89 11.63 -25.46 -11.40
C LEU A 89 11.84 -26.02 -12.81
N LEU A 90 12.51 -25.28 -13.70
CA LEU A 90 12.83 -25.76 -15.04
C LEU A 90 13.72 -27.01 -15.00
N VAL A 91 14.77 -26.99 -14.16
CA VAL A 91 15.64 -28.15 -13.97
C VAL A 91 14.88 -29.33 -13.39
N ALA A 92 14.00 -29.10 -12.42
CA ALA A 92 13.15 -30.13 -11.85
C ALA A 92 12.19 -30.74 -12.88
N LEU A 93 11.55 -29.92 -13.73
CA LEU A 93 10.69 -30.41 -14.81
C LEU A 93 11.48 -31.26 -15.83
N LEU A 94 12.72 -30.86 -16.13
CA LEU A 94 13.60 -31.64 -17.00
C LEU A 94 13.98 -32.99 -16.36
N ALA A 95 14.31 -33.00 -15.07
CA ALA A 95 14.59 -34.22 -14.32
C ALA A 95 13.37 -35.16 -14.25
N VAL A 96 12.17 -34.60 -14.03
CA VAL A 96 10.90 -35.34 -14.09
C VAL A 96 10.68 -35.94 -15.47
N ALA A 97 10.98 -35.19 -16.55
CA ALA A 97 10.86 -35.70 -17.92
C ALA A 97 11.79 -36.89 -18.15
N PHE A 98 13.08 -36.78 -17.80
CA PHE A 98 14.03 -37.88 -17.96
C PHE A 98 13.64 -39.10 -17.11
N GLY A 99 13.26 -38.90 -15.85
CA GLY A 99 12.81 -39.99 -14.97
C GLY A 99 11.57 -40.70 -15.52
N ALA A 100 10.59 -39.94 -15.99
CA ALA A 100 9.38 -40.50 -16.59
C ALA A 100 9.68 -41.27 -17.87
N ILE A 101 10.55 -40.76 -18.75
CA ILE A 101 10.95 -41.47 -19.97
C ILE A 101 11.65 -42.80 -19.63
N LEU A 102 12.58 -42.81 -18.67
CA LEU A 102 13.30 -44.04 -18.29
C LEU A 102 12.37 -45.12 -17.73
N VAL A 103 11.37 -44.72 -16.94
CA VAL A 103 10.37 -45.64 -16.40
C VAL A 103 9.42 -46.16 -17.48
N LEU A 104 9.01 -45.31 -18.42
CA LEU A 104 7.97 -45.64 -19.39
C LEU A 104 8.52 -46.31 -20.67
N ALA A 105 9.77 -46.03 -21.03
CA ALA A 105 10.46 -46.60 -22.18
C ALA A 105 10.36 -48.14 -22.28
N PRO A 106 10.58 -48.94 -21.21
CA PRO A 106 10.45 -50.40 -21.31
C PRO A 106 9.00 -50.90 -21.49
N HIS A 107 7.99 -50.07 -21.19
CA HIS A 107 6.59 -50.50 -21.26
C HIS A 107 5.91 -50.15 -22.59
N VAL A 108 6.15 -48.95 -23.11
CA VAL A 108 5.43 -48.42 -24.29
C VAL A 108 6.34 -48.01 -25.44
N GLY A 109 7.65 -48.18 -25.27
CA GLY A 109 8.67 -47.76 -26.22
C GLY A 109 9.02 -46.26 -26.11
N PRO A 110 10.19 -45.83 -26.62
CA PRO A 110 10.73 -44.50 -26.36
C PRO A 110 9.89 -43.36 -26.96
N LEU A 111 9.39 -43.52 -28.20
CA LEU A 111 8.62 -42.47 -28.88
C LEU A 111 7.27 -42.19 -28.22
N LEU A 112 6.58 -43.25 -27.77
CA LEU A 112 5.28 -43.11 -27.12
C LEU A 112 5.45 -42.54 -25.71
N ALA A 113 6.54 -42.90 -25.03
CA ALA A 113 6.89 -42.35 -23.73
C ALA A 113 7.09 -40.84 -23.75
N THR A 114 7.85 -40.29 -24.71
CA THR A 114 8.06 -38.84 -24.80
C THR A 114 6.76 -38.09 -25.09
N LEU A 115 5.87 -38.64 -25.93
CA LEU A 115 4.57 -38.04 -26.23
C LEU A 115 3.71 -37.94 -24.96
N ILE A 116 3.60 -39.02 -24.18
CA ILE A 116 2.83 -39.04 -22.92
C ILE A 116 3.39 -38.00 -21.93
N VAL A 117 4.71 -37.95 -21.76
CA VAL A 117 5.36 -37.02 -20.85
C VAL A 117 5.11 -35.56 -21.27
N VAL A 118 5.26 -35.25 -22.55
CA VAL A 118 4.98 -33.91 -23.08
C VAL A 118 3.52 -33.52 -22.85
N ALA A 119 2.57 -34.42 -23.13
CA ALA A 119 1.16 -34.16 -22.87
C ALA A 119 0.88 -33.89 -21.38
N ALA A 120 1.49 -34.66 -20.48
CA ALA A 120 1.36 -34.46 -19.03
C ALA A 120 1.95 -33.12 -18.57
N LEU A 121 3.14 -32.74 -19.08
CA LEU A 121 3.78 -31.47 -18.75
C LEU A 121 2.99 -30.27 -19.30
N ILE A 122 2.42 -30.37 -20.51
CA ILE A 122 1.53 -29.34 -21.06
C ILE A 122 0.28 -29.20 -20.18
N GLY A 123 -0.31 -30.32 -19.75
CA GLY A 123 -1.44 -30.31 -18.82
C GLY A 123 -1.09 -29.62 -17.49
N LEU A 124 0.06 -29.95 -16.91
CA LEU A 124 0.55 -29.34 -15.67
C LEU A 124 0.85 -27.85 -15.83
N ALA A 125 1.52 -27.46 -16.92
CA ALA A 125 1.81 -26.06 -17.24
C ALA A 125 0.53 -25.25 -17.48
N GLY A 126 -0.45 -25.84 -18.19
CA GLY A 126 -1.77 -25.25 -18.39
C GLY A 126 -2.51 -25.08 -17.07
N PHE A 127 -2.48 -26.08 -16.19
CA PHE A 127 -3.07 -26.01 -14.85
C PHE A 127 -2.40 -24.94 -13.98
N ALA A 128 -1.07 -24.90 -13.94
CA ALA A 128 -0.31 -23.90 -13.21
C ALA A 128 -0.60 -22.48 -13.73
N GLY A 129 -0.61 -22.30 -15.05
CA GLY A 129 -0.96 -21.03 -15.69
C GLY A 129 -2.39 -20.60 -15.43
N TRP A 130 -3.35 -21.54 -15.42
CA TRP A 130 -4.74 -21.25 -15.08
C TRP A 130 -4.90 -20.86 -13.60
N ARG A 131 -4.20 -21.55 -12.70
CA ARG A 131 -4.22 -21.21 -11.26
C ARG A 131 -3.66 -19.81 -11.01
N ALA A 132 -2.57 -19.45 -11.69
CA ALA A 132 -2.00 -18.10 -11.63
C ALA A 132 -2.92 -17.03 -12.24
N LYS A 133 -3.65 -17.36 -13.32
CA LYS A 133 -4.64 -16.45 -13.92
C LYS A 133 -5.83 -16.21 -12.99
N ARG A 134 -6.31 -17.23 -12.26
CA ARG A 134 -7.38 -17.06 -11.28
C ARG A 134 -7.01 -16.07 -10.18
N SER A 135 -5.82 -16.20 -9.59
CA SER A 135 -5.37 -15.25 -8.57
C SER A 135 -5.23 -13.82 -9.09
N ALA A 136 -4.87 -13.63 -10.36
CA ALA A 136 -4.79 -12.30 -10.97
C ALA A 136 -6.17 -11.73 -11.37
N GLY A 137 -7.14 -12.62 -11.64
CA GLY A 137 -8.51 -12.26 -11.98
C GLY A 137 -9.23 -11.59 -10.82
N ASP A 138 -9.06 -12.12 -9.60
CA ASP A 138 -9.71 -11.60 -8.39
C ASP A 138 -9.27 -10.17 -8.08
N VAL A 139 -7.98 -9.87 -8.22
CA VAL A 139 -7.42 -8.52 -8.00
C VAL A 139 -7.94 -7.53 -9.04
N LYS A 140 -8.02 -7.95 -10.31
CA LYS A 140 -8.59 -7.11 -11.38
C LYS A 140 -10.09 -6.92 -11.24
N LEU A 141 -10.81 -7.93 -10.75
CA LEU A 141 -12.24 -7.85 -10.53
C LEU A 141 -12.56 -6.87 -9.39
N ALA A 142 -11.86 -6.98 -8.26
CA ALA A 142 -12.00 -6.09 -7.12
C ALA A 142 -11.67 -4.63 -7.50
N LEU A 143 -10.61 -4.42 -8.29
CA LEU A 143 -10.24 -3.09 -8.76
C LEU A 143 -11.25 -2.55 -9.79
N ARG A 144 -11.77 -3.40 -10.68
CA ARG A 144 -12.75 -2.99 -11.70
C ARG A 144 -14.10 -2.64 -11.09
N SER A 145 -14.54 -3.36 -10.05
CA SER A 145 -15.77 -3.04 -9.32
C SER A 145 -15.68 -1.73 -8.55
N ASP A 146 -14.49 -1.38 -8.04
CA ASP A 146 -14.25 -0.13 -7.31
C ASP A 146 -14.21 1.09 -8.26
N LEU A 147 -13.82 0.88 -9.52
CA LEU A 147 -13.71 1.91 -10.56
C LEU A 147 -14.96 2.11 -11.40
N SER A 148 -15.99 1.26 -11.28
CA SER A 148 -17.30 1.47 -11.90
C SER A 148 -18.21 2.19 -10.90
N PRO A 149 -18.32 3.53 -10.95
CA PRO A 149 -19.13 4.26 -10.01
C PRO A 149 -20.61 3.96 -10.28
N GLN A 150 -21.37 3.83 -9.20
CA GLN A 150 -22.82 3.85 -9.17
C GLN A 150 -23.31 5.14 -9.87
N GLY A 151 -23.70 5.04 -11.13
CA GLY A 151 -24.03 6.20 -11.95
C GLY A 151 -24.92 5.82 -13.11
N SER A 152 -26.19 5.54 -12.79
CA SER A 152 -27.38 5.73 -13.63
C SER A 152 -28.51 4.88 -13.06
N ASP A 153 -29.14 5.35 -11.99
CA ASP A 153 -30.55 5.07 -11.79
C ASP A 153 -31.20 6.45 -11.58
N ASP A 154 -32.09 6.76 -12.51
CA ASP A 154 -32.85 7.99 -12.73
C ASP A 154 -33.72 8.43 -11.53
#